data_AF-A0A813BZ52-F1
#
_entry.id   AF-A0A813BZ52-F1
#
_cell.length_a   1.000
_cell.length_b   1.000
_cell.length_c   1.000
_cell.angle_alpha   90.00
_cell.angle_beta   90.00
_cell.angle_gamma   90.00
#
_symmetry.space_group_name_H-M   'P 1'
#
loop_
_entity.id
_entity.type
_entity.pdbx_description
1 polymer ?
#
loop_
_entity_poly.entity_id
_entity_poly.type
_entity_poly.pdbx_seq_one_letter_code
_entity_poly.pdbx_strand_id
1 'polypeptide(L)'
;MSLEGLVDGDVSSIEADEEGDDGKRHSVKRSYAALALSACLGYGSSYDLLHFAYDLSLWSSLGAKKKTSTDYDVPMRVLMKGHSFSPLYWKAVHWALIDLVRQMGYPKIFWTISPYEFSMPYADWILDEMAKELRGRLDLPVAETLHITHVLLQVVRGLLAGQTGKRGRDPWIQHLLRAKDGHDNDHVVRLFLRVEFQDGTRKAPTQDYHGSGRPHIHVLVFASDDALLAMSLDKALSATMPSSRASAEAEEAQQGAPADVLAEAVRGSQLDRGGRSGWPVQLEDNHWDEEGRLRLLHTEEDKEAGLRPYFVDIMEAL
;
A
#
# COMPACT_ATOMS: atom_id res chain seq x y z
N MET A 1 -19.31 -2.88 -1.55
CA MET A 1 -18.82 -4.13 -0.92
C MET A 1 -19.61 -4.33 0.37
N SER A 2 -20.32 -5.46 0.56
CA SER A 2 -21.07 -5.69 1.80
C SER A 2 -20.14 -6.06 2.95
N LEU A 3 -20.52 -5.74 4.18
CA LEU A 3 -19.82 -6.14 5.41
C LEU A 3 -19.59 -7.66 5.44
N GLU A 4 -20.57 -8.42 4.94
CA GLU A 4 -20.53 -9.87 4.77
C GLU A 4 -19.41 -10.30 3.81
N GLY A 5 -19.20 -9.59 2.70
CA GLY A 5 -18.10 -9.86 1.76
C GLY A 5 -16.70 -9.55 2.31
N LEU A 6 -16.58 -8.66 3.30
CA LEU A 6 -15.32 -8.36 3.99
C LEU A 6 -15.01 -9.39 5.09
N VAL A 7 -16.05 -9.96 5.70
CA VAL A 7 -15.96 -11.00 6.74
C VAL A 7 -15.82 -12.42 6.15
N ASP A 8 -16.31 -12.63 4.93
CA ASP A 8 -16.17 -13.87 4.14
C ASP A 8 -15.01 -13.82 3.14
N GLY A 9 -14.31 -12.68 3.06
CA GLY A 9 -13.07 -12.54 2.31
C GLY A 9 -12.01 -13.46 2.91
N ASP A 10 -11.78 -14.58 2.24
CA ASP A 10 -10.72 -15.54 2.47
C ASP A 10 -9.36 -14.82 2.48
N VAL A 11 -8.90 -14.38 3.65
CA VAL A 11 -7.54 -13.87 3.90
C VAL A 11 -6.59 -15.08 3.90
N SER A 12 -6.62 -15.88 2.85
CA SER A 12 -5.74 -17.03 2.67
C SER A 12 -4.34 -16.53 2.32
N SER A 13 -3.55 -16.19 3.34
CA SER A 13 -2.07 -16.34 3.34
C SER A 13 -1.38 -15.82 4.61
N ILE A 14 -2.11 -15.46 5.69
CA ILE A 14 -1.46 -15.09 6.95
C ILE A 14 -1.95 -16.01 8.05
N GLU A 15 -1.07 -16.95 8.39
CA GLU A 15 -1.18 -17.95 9.48
C GLU A 15 -2.06 -19.15 9.13
N ALA A 16 -1.41 -20.26 8.76
CA ALA A 16 -1.99 -21.58 8.90
C ALA A 16 -2.16 -21.84 10.40
N ASP A 17 -3.34 -21.53 10.92
CA ASP A 17 -3.80 -21.98 12.23
C ASP A 17 -4.96 -22.96 12.04
N GLU A 18 -4.85 -24.08 12.74
CA GLU A 18 -5.69 -25.26 12.74
C GLU A 18 -7.20 -24.93 12.71
N GLU A 19 -7.84 -25.16 11.56
CA GLU A 19 -9.30 -25.27 11.48
C GLU A 19 -9.71 -26.59 12.16
N GLY A 20 -10.18 -26.49 13.40
CA GLY A 20 -11.07 -27.51 13.94
C GLY A 20 -12.39 -27.48 13.18
N ASP A 21 -12.79 -28.64 12.67
CA ASP A 21 -13.96 -28.99 11.82
C ASP A 21 -15.36 -28.60 12.39
N ASP A 22 -15.41 -27.79 13.45
CA ASP A 22 -16.65 -27.29 14.04
C ASP A 22 -16.74 -25.78 13.82
N GLY A 23 -17.50 -25.36 12.80
CA GLY A 23 -17.73 -23.98 12.37
C GLY A 23 -18.42 -23.05 13.39
N LYS A 24 -18.13 -23.16 14.69
CA LYS A 24 -18.69 -22.38 15.81
C LYS A 24 -17.65 -21.56 16.57
N ARG A 25 -16.34 -21.73 16.31
CA ARG A 25 -15.29 -21.05 17.07
C ARG A 25 -14.63 -19.95 16.23
N HIS A 26 -15.21 -18.75 16.24
CA HIS A 26 -14.55 -17.58 15.67
C HIS A 26 -13.33 -17.21 16.54
N SER A 27 -12.17 -17.01 15.90
CA SER A 27 -10.99 -16.51 16.61
C SER A 27 -11.28 -15.12 17.18
N VAL A 28 -10.69 -14.78 18.34
CA VAL A 28 -10.82 -13.43 18.94
C VAL A 28 -10.44 -12.33 17.95
N LYS A 29 -9.48 -12.61 17.05
CA LYS A 29 -9.10 -11.72 15.93
C LYS A 29 -10.27 -11.46 14.98
N ARG A 30 -11.02 -12.50 14.57
CA ARG A 30 -12.15 -12.38 13.64
C ARG A 30 -13.32 -11.61 14.26
N SER A 31 -13.68 -11.92 15.52
CA SER A 31 -14.75 -11.21 16.22
C SER A 31 -14.39 -9.73 16.46
N TYR A 32 -13.14 -9.45 16.80
CA TYR A 32 -12.64 -8.09 16.94
C TYR A 32 -12.65 -7.31 15.62
N ALA A 33 -12.16 -7.92 14.53
CA ALA A 33 -12.21 -7.29 13.21
C ALA A 33 -13.65 -7.02 12.77
N ALA A 34 -14.57 -7.95 13.00
CA ALA A 34 -15.99 -7.75 12.71
C ALA A 34 -16.58 -6.58 13.50
N LEU A 35 -16.21 -6.41 14.77
CA LEU A 35 -16.67 -5.28 15.58
C LEU A 35 -16.04 -3.95 15.14
N ALA A 36 -14.73 -3.90 14.96
CA ALA A 36 -14.01 -2.69 14.56
C ALA A 36 -14.41 -2.18 13.16
N LEU A 37 -14.86 -3.08 12.29
CA LEU A 37 -15.33 -2.78 10.94
C LEU A 37 -16.86 -2.78 10.82
N SER A 38 -17.59 -3.00 11.92
CA SER A 38 -19.06 -2.94 11.90
C SER A 38 -19.55 -1.49 11.85
N ALA A 39 -20.77 -1.30 11.39
CA ALA A 39 -21.49 -0.03 11.48
C ALA A 39 -21.95 0.33 12.92
N CYS A 40 -21.39 -0.35 13.93
CA CYS A 40 -21.63 -0.01 15.34
C CYS A 40 -20.82 1.25 15.69
N LEU A 41 -21.54 2.35 15.89
CA LEU A 41 -20.99 3.62 16.33
C LEU A 41 -20.03 3.47 17.52
N GLY A 42 -18.91 4.19 17.48
CA GLY A 42 -17.91 4.21 18.55
C GLY A 42 -16.77 3.20 18.40
N TYR A 43 -17.00 2.01 17.86
CA TYR A 43 -15.94 0.99 17.76
C TYR A 43 -14.93 1.29 16.65
N GLY A 44 -15.40 1.82 15.52
CA GLY A 44 -14.55 2.27 14.41
C GLY A 44 -13.94 3.66 14.60
N SER A 45 -14.24 4.35 15.70
CA SER A 45 -13.91 5.76 15.88
C SER A 45 -13.22 6.09 17.20
N SER A 46 -13.29 5.20 18.19
CA SER A 46 -12.62 5.35 19.49
C SER A 46 -11.33 4.56 19.51
N TYR A 47 -10.21 5.30 19.55
CA TYR A 47 -8.90 4.71 19.79
C TYR A 47 -8.84 3.96 21.13
N ASP A 48 -9.47 4.50 22.18
CA ASP A 48 -9.42 3.92 23.52
C ASP A 48 -10.12 2.55 23.58
N LEU A 49 -11.27 2.42 22.92
CA LEU A 49 -11.98 1.14 22.82
C LEU A 49 -11.17 0.11 22.04
N LEU A 50 -10.53 0.53 20.94
CA LEU A 50 -9.64 -0.32 20.16
C LEU A 50 -8.47 -0.84 21.00
N HIS A 51 -7.82 0.07 21.72
CA HIS A 51 -6.67 -0.23 22.56
C HIS A 51 -7.05 -1.19 23.68
N PHE A 52 -8.18 -0.95 24.35
CA PHE A 52 -8.70 -1.85 25.39
C PHE A 52 -8.95 -3.28 24.86
N ALA A 53 -9.61 -3.41 23.71
CA ALA A 53 -9.88 -4.71 23.12
C ALA A 53 -8.60 -5.40 22.59
N TYR A 54 -7.63 -4.63 22.10
CA TYR A 54 -6.30 -5.14 21.76
C TYR A 54 -5.57 -5.66 23.00
N ASP A 55 -5.55 -4.90 24.10
CA ASP A 55 -4.94 -5.29 25.37
C ASP A 55 -5.58 -6.57 25.94
N LEU A 56 -6.91 -6.69 25.86
CA LEU A 56 -7.63 -7.89 26.30
C LEU A 56 -7.26 -9.11 25.44
N SER A 57 -7.15 -8.95 24.13
CA SER A 57 -6.70 -9.98 23.20
C SER A 57 -5.26 -10.41 23.50
N LEU A 58 -4.37 -9.43 23.72
CA LEU A 58 -2.97 -9.65 24.08
C LEU A 58 -2.85 -10.41 25.41
N TRP A 59 -3.56 -9.97 26.45
CA TRP A 59 -3.60 -10.62 27.76
C TRP A 59 -4.04 -12.08 27.65
N SER A 60 -5.14 -12.31 26.94
CA SER A 60 -5.69 -13.66 26.73
C SER A 60 -4.71 -14.56 25.98
N SER A 61 -4.07 -14.04 24.93
CA SER A 61 -3.10 -14.78 24.12
C SER A 61 -1.83 -15.12 24.90
N LEU A 62 -1.30 -14.17 25.67
CA LEU A 62 -0.13 -14.37 26.53
C LEU A 62 -0.43 -15.35 27.66
N GLY A 63 -1.61 -15.24 28.28
CA GLY A 63 -2.05 -16.15 29.34
C GLY A 63 -2.14 -17.60 28.86
N ALA A 64 -2.78 -17.83 27.70
CA ALA A 64 -2.88 -19.15 27.09
C ALA A 64 -1.48 -19.74 26.80
N LYS A 65 -0.59 -18.97 26.16
CA LYS A 65 0.76 -19.43 25.85
C LYS A 65 1.62 -19.65 27.08
N LYS A 66 1.48 -18.84 28.13
CA LYS A 66 2.19 -19.04 29.40
C LYS A 66 1.82 -20.38 30.02
N LYS A 67 0.52 -20.72 30.00
CA LYS A 67 0.04 -22.03 30.44
C LYS A 67 0.65 -23.15 29.58
N THR A 68 0.54 -23.06 28.26
CA THR A 68 1.15 -24.04 27.34
C THR A 68 2.67 -24.19 27.54
N SER A 69 3.36 -23.08 27.80
CA SER A 69 4.81 -23.08 28.06
C SER A 69 5.16 -23.87 29.32
N THR A 70 4.32 -23.79 30.35
CA THR A 70 4.52 -24.51 31.61
C THR A 70 4.09 -25.97 31.50
N ASP A 71 2.93 -26.23 30.89
CA ASP A 71 2.34 -27.57 30.80
C ASP A 71 3.14 -28.50 29.87
N TYR A 72 3.79 -27.96 28.84
CA TYR A 72 4.48 -28.72 27.80
C TYR A 72 5.99 -28.43 27.71
N ASP A 73 6.55 -27.66 28.65
CA ASP A 73 7.97 -27.24 28.66
C ASP A 73 8.46 -26.62 27.34
N VAL A 74 7.57 -25.88 26.66
CA VAL A 74 7.91 -25.18 25.42
C VAL A 74 8.30 -23.74 25.75
N PRO A 75 9.48 -23.24 25.37
CA PRO A 75 9.87 -21.87 25.67
C PRO A 75 8.89 -20.84 25.07
N MET A 76 8.46 -19.85 25.87
CA MET A 76 7.56 -18.77 25.43
C MET A 76 7.99 -18.11 24.12
N ARG A 77 9.30 -17.93 23.90
CA ARG A 77 9.84 -17.35 22.66
C ARG A 77 9.42 -18.11 21.39
N VAL A 78 9.25 -19.43 21.49
CA VAL A 78 8.84 -20.29 20.37
C VAL A 78 7.35 -20.11 20.12
N LEU A 79 6.53 -20.16 21.18
CA LEU A 79 5.08 -19.91 21.12
C LEU A 79 4.74 -18.50 20.62
N MET A 80 5.65 -17.54 20.82
CA MET A 80 5.49 -16.14 20.44
C MET A 80 6.04 -15.79 19.05
N LYS A 81 6.70 -16.71 18.34
CA LYS A 81 7.46 -16.40 17.11
C LYS A 81 6.60 -15.81 15.98
N GLY A 82 5.35 -16.25 15.84
CA GLY A 82 4.44 -15.80 14.77
C GLY A 82 3.73 -14.47 15.03
N HIS A 83 3.76 -13.95 16.25
CA HIS A 83 2.93 -12.80 16.61
C HIS A 83 3.62 -11.47 16.31
N SER A 84 2.93 -10.57 15.61
CA SER A 84 3.46 -9.25 15.22
C SER A 84 3.89 -8.37 16.39
N PHE A 85 3.39 -8.57 17.60
CA PHE A 85 3.85 -7.86 18.80
C PHE A 85 5.11 -8.47 19.44
N SER A 86 5.61 -9.58 18.92
CA SER A 86 6.85 -10.23 19.37
C SER A 86 8.06 -9.67 18.62
N PRO A 87 9.17 -9.32 19.31
CA PRO A 87 10.41 -8.94 18.66
C PRO A 87 10.94 -10.00 17.69
N LEU A 88 10.68 -11.29 17.96
CA LEU A 88 11.12 -12.38 17.09
C LEU A 88 10.39 -12.42 15.75
N TYR A 89 9.14 -11.97 15.69
CA TYR A 89 8.41 -11.85 14.43
C TYR A 89 9.11 -10.86 13.51
N TRP A 90 9.38 -9.64 14.01
CA TRP A 90 10.07 -8.61 13.23
C TRP A 90 11.49 -9.00 12.86
N LYS A 91 12.19 -9.71 13.75
CA LYS A 91 13.52 -10.27 13.45
C LYS A 91 13.45 -11.29 12.32
N ALA A 92 12.44 -12.16 12.31
CA ALA A 92 12.23 -13.13 11.24
C ALA A 92 11.87 -12.46 9.91
N VAL A 93 10.98 -11.47 9.91
CA VAL A 93 10.64 -10.68 8.71
C VAL A 93 11.89 -9.97 8.15
N HIS A 94 12.69 -9.36 9.01
CA HIS A 94 13.93 -8.71 8.62
C HIS A 94 14.94 -9.69 8.01
N TRP A 95 15.13 -10.86 8.62
CA TRP A 95 16.00 -11.90 8.07
C TRP A 95 15.50 -12.45 6.74
N ALA A 96 14.18 -12.63 6.59
CA ALA A 96 13.59 -13.04 5.32
C ALA A 96 13.85 -12.00 4.21
N LEU A 97 13.79 -10.70 4.53
CA LEU A 97 14.15 -9.65 3.58
C LEU A 97 15.65 -9.68 3.21
N ILE A 98 16.54 -9.87 4.17
CA ILE A 98 17.99 -10.03 3.89
C ILE A 98 18.23 -11.24 2.99
N ASP A 99 17.54 -12.35 3.27
CA ASP A 99 17.64 -13.57 2.47
C ASP A 99 17.12 -13.35 1.04
N LEU A 100 16.01 -12.64 0.89
CA LEU A 100 15.49 -12.22 -0.41
C LEU A 100 16.51 -11.38 -1.19
N VAL A 101 17.16 -10.42 -0.53
CA VAL A 101 18.24 -9.61 -1.15
C VAL A 101 19.43 -10.47 -1.55
N ARG A 102 19.79 -11.48 -0.75
CA ARG A 102 20.89 -12.40 -1.09
C ARG A 102 20.56 -13.29 -2.29
N GLN A 103 19.31 -13.70 -2.45
CA GLN A 103 18.88 -14.59 -3.53
C GLN A 103 18.58 -13.84 -4.83
N MET A 104 17.96 -12.66 -4.74
CA MET A 104 17.48 -11.91 -5.91
C MET A 104 18.31 -10.65 -6.21
N GLY A 105 19.25 -10.29 -5.34
CA GLY A 105 19.93 -8.99 -5.39
C GLY A 105 19.10 -7.86 -4.79
N TYR A 106 19.52 -6.63 -5.05
CA TYR A 106 18.80 -5.45 -4.58
C TYR A 106 17.44 -5.31 -5.29
N PRO A 107 16.42 -4.74 -4.60
CA PRO A 107 15.15 -4.42 -5.24
C PRO A 107 15.39 -3.50 -6.43
N LYS A 108 14.71 -3.78 -7.53
CA LYS A 108 14.82 -3.04 -8.79
C LYS A 108 13.93 -1.79 -8.80
N ILE A 109 12.85 -1.82 -8.02
CA ILE A 109 11.98 -0.66 -7.86
C ILE A 109 11.67 -0.44 -6.38
N PHE A 110 11.71 0.83 -5.97
CA PHE A 110 11.28 1.29 -4.65
C PHE A 110 10.42 2.52 -4.81
N TRP A 111 9.27 2.52 -4.13
CA TRP A 111 8.48 3.74 -3.95
C TRP A 111 7.71 3.69 -2.63
N THR A 112 7.11 4.83 -2.33
CA THR A 112 6.22 5.00 -1.19
C THR A 112 4.89 5.55 -1.66
N ILE A 113 3.80 4.90 -1.29
CA ILE A 113 2.43 5.40 -1.55
C ILE A 113 1.85 5.89 -0.22
N SER A 114 1.41 7.13 -0.21
CA SER A 114 0.67 7.72 0.91
C SER A 114 -0.66 8.27 0.40
N PRO A 115 -1.74 8.18 1.19
CA PRO A 115 -3.04 8.72 0.79
C PRO A 115 -2.94 10.23 0.57
N TYR A 116 -3.48 10.69 -0.55
CA TYR A 116 -3.76 12.10 -0.77
C TYR A 116 -5.20 12.40 -0.30
N GLU A 117 -5.35 13.27 0.70
CA GLU A 117 -6.59 13.48 1.46
C GLU A 117 -7.82 13.73 0.58
N PHE A 118 -7.60 14.49 -0.49
CA PHE A 118 -8.65 14.99 -1.36
C PHE A 118 -9.11 13.95 -2.39
N SER A 119 -8.20 13.07 -2.86
CA SER A 119 -8.52 12.08 -3.90
C SER A 119 -8.62 10.63 -3.40
N MET A 120 -8.11 10.31 -2.20
CA MET A 120 -8.15 8.94 -1.68
C MET A 120 -9.58 8.38 -1.70
N PRO A 121 -9.82 7.18 -2.28
CA PRO A 121 -11.15 6.59 -2.34
C PRO A 121 -11.60 6.13 -0.94
N TYR A 122 -12.84 6.46 -0.59
CA TYR A 122 -13.49 6.05 0.65
C TYR A 122 -14.65 5.10 0.36
N ALA A 123 -14.77 4.04 1.15
CA ALA A 123 -15.94 3.19 1.11
C ALA A 123 -17.14 3.93 1.72
N ASP A 124 -18.35 3.71 1.16
CA ASP A 124 -19.57 4.41 1.59
C ASP A 124 -19.82 4.31 3.09
N TRP A 125 -19.54 3.15 3.69
CA TRP A 125 -19.74 2.94 5.12
C TRP A 125 -18.79 3.80 5.98
N ILE A 126 -17.56 4.08 5.50
CA ILE A 126 -16.64 4.99 6.21
C ILE A 126 -17.21 6.41 6.18
N LEU A 127 -17.70 6.83 5.02
CA LEU A 127 -18.31 8.16 4.85
C LEU A 127 -19.57 8.31 5.71
N ASP A 128 -20.37 7.25 5.80
CA ASP A 128 -21.55 7.18 6.67
C ASP A 128 -21.18 7.27 8.15
N GLU A 129 -20.16 6.54 8.61
CA GLU A 129 -19.66 6.65 9.99
C GLU A 129 -19.08 8.04 10.30
N MET A 130 -18.32 8.62 9.38
CA MET A 130 -17.84 10.01 9.51
C MET A 130 -19.00 11.00 9.65
N ALA A 131 -20.05 10.84 8.82
CA ALA A 131 -21.23 11.69 8.87
C ALA A 131 -21.98 11.57 10.21
N LYS A 132 -22.17 10.34 10.72
CA LYS A 132 -22.82 10.11 12.02
C LYS A 132 -22.04 10.70 13.19
N GLU A 133 -20.71 10.70 13.11
CA GLU A 133 -19.85 11.26 14.15
C GLU A 133 -19.47 12.73 13.94
N LEU A 134 -19.97 13.36 12.87
CA LEU A 134 -19.64 14.73 12.49
C LEU A 134 -18.13 14.95 12.33
N ARG A 135 -17.44 13.97 11.75
CA ARG A 135 -16.00 14.01 11.48
C ARG A 135 -15.70 14.20 10.00
N GLY A 136 -14.56 14.82 9.71
CA GLY A 136 -14.03 14.92 8.35
C GLY A 136 -13.26 13.67 7.95
N ARG A 137 -12.79 13.66 6.69
CA ARG A 137 -11.74 12.74 6.28
C ARG A 137 -10.52 12.98 7.18
N LEU A 138 -9.90 11.89 7.61
CA LEU A 138 -8.68 11.77 8.39
C LEU A 138 -8.85 11.97 9.89
N ASP A 139 -10.11 12.04 10.34
CA ASP A 139 -10.49 12.19 11.74
C ASP A 139 -11.15 10.93 12.32
N LEU A 140 -11.21 9.81 11.59
CA LEU A 140 -11.83 8.55 12.05
C LEU A 140 -10.77 7.48 12.38
N PRO A 141 -10.14 7.53 13.57
CA PRO A 141 -8.80 6.95 13.81
C PRO A 141 -8.67 5.46 13.51
N VAL A 142 -9.70 4.64 13.75
CA VAL A 142 -9.60 3.18 13.60
C VAL A 142 -10.06 2.75 12.21
N ALA A 143 -11.34 2.99 11.89
CA ALA A 143 -11.96 2.50 10.68
C ALA A 143 -11.29 3.07 9.43
N GLU A 144 -10.92 4.36 9.46
CA GLU A 144 -10.20 4.99 8.35
C GLU A 144 -8.76 4.50 8.24
N THR A 145 -8.05 4.30 9.35
CA THR A 145 -6.70 3.71 9.32
C THR A 145 -6.71 2.32 8.70
N LEU A 146 -7.68 1.48 9.09
CA LEU A 146 -7.86 0.14 8.53
C LEU A 146 -8.26 0.21 7.05
N HIS A 147 -9.16 1.13 6.68
CA HIS A 147 -9.60 1.36 5.31
C HIS A 147 -8.43 1.81 4.42
N ILE A 148 -7.70 2.85 4.80
CA ILE A 148 -6.53 3.36 4.07
C ILE A 148 -5.51 2.23 3.91
N THR A 149 -5.19 1.51 4.99
CA THR A 149 -4.24 0.39 4.94
C THR A 149 -4.70 -0.69 3.97
N HIS A 150 -5.98 -1.04 4.00
CA HIS A 150 -6.56 -2.03 3.09
C HIS A 150 -6.47 -1.56 1.63
N VAL A 151 -6.88 -0.34 1.32
CA VAL A 151 -6.80 0.22 -0.03
C VAL A 151 -5.36 0.22 -0.52
N LEU A 152 -4.41 0.71 0.28
CA LEU A 152 -2.98 0.71 -0.08
C LEU A 152 -2.46 -0.71 -0.39
N LEU A 153 -2.85 -1.70 0.42
CA LEU A 153 -2.47 -3.10 0.17
C LEU A 153 -3.13 -3.65 -1.10
N GLN A 154 -4.39 -3.32 -1.39
CA GLN A 154 -5.10 -3.76 -2.60
C GLN A 154 -4.59 -3.09 -3.86
N VAL A 155 -4.22 -1.81 -3.81
CA VAL A 155 -3.54 -1.12 -4.91
C VAL A 155 -2.26 -1.89 -5.23
N VAL A 156 -1.40 -2.13 -4.25
CA VAL A 156 -0.11 -2.76 -4.54
C VAL A 156 -0.22 -4.24 -4.91
N ARG A 157 -0.98 -5.03 -4.15
CA ARG A 157 -1.09 -6.48 -4.42
C ARG A 157 -2.02 -6.78 -5.57
N GLY A 158 -3.16 -6.11 -5.66
CA GLY A 158 -4.19 -6.35 -6.66
C GLY A 158 -3.91 -5.61 -7.95
N LEU A 159 -4.03 -4.29 -7.94
CA LEU A 159 -3.90 -3.48 -9.15
C LEU A 159 -2.50 -3.60 -9.78
N LEU A 160 -1.45 -3.42 -8.97
CA LEU A 160 -0.08 -3.38 -9.51
C LEU A 160 0.49 -4.76 -9.82
N ALA A 161 0.22 -5.78 -8.99
CA ALA A 161 0.89 -7.07 -9.10
C ALA A 161 0.01 -8.28 -9.43
N GLY A 162 -1.32 -8.13 -9.46
CA GLY A 162 -2.24 -9.23 -9.79
C GLY A 162 -2.21 -10.41 -8.81
N GLN A 163 -1.91 -10.15 -7.53
CA GLN A 163 -1.70 -11.17 -6.48
C GLN A 163 -2.92 -11.39 -5.57
N THR A 164 -4.05 -10.72 -5.80
CA THR A 164 -5.23 -10.79 -4.91
C THR A 164 -6.38 -11.63 -5.46
N GLY A 165 -6.34 -12.03 -6.73
CA GLY A 165 -7.36 -12.87 -7.36
C GLY A 165 -7.06 -14.38 -7.27
N LYS A 166 -8.11 -15.21 -7.19
CA LYS A 166 -7.97 -16.65 -7.50
C LYS A 166 -7.57 -16.76 -8.97
N ARG A 167 -6.53 -17.57 -9.26
CA ARG A 167 -6.03 -17.79 -10.63
C ARG A 167 -7.20 -18.18 -11.55
N GLY A 168 -7.56 -17.32 -12.51
CA GLY A 168 -8.69 -17.51 -13.44
C GLY A 168 -10.00 -16.76 -13.10
N ARG A 169 -10.06 -16.01 -12.01
CA ARG A 169 -11.17 -15.09 -11.66
C ARG A 169 -10.71 -13.65 -11.52
N ASP A 170 -9.54 -13.33 -12.07
CA ASP A 170 -9.05 -11.97 -12.10
C ASP A 170 -9.80 -11.19 -13.20
N PRO A 171 -10.62 -10.18 -12.86
CA PRO A 171 -11.30 -9.38 -13.88
C PRO A 171 -10.33 -8.40 -14.58
N TRP A 172 -9.12 -8.20 -14.05
CA TRP A 172 -8.16 -7.26 -14.58
C TRP A 172 -7.46 -7.83 -15.83
N ILE A 173 -7.45 -7.03 -16.89
CA ILE A 173 -6.84 -7.40 -18.18
C ILE A 173 -5.31 -7.25 -18.11
N GLN A 174 -4.83 -6.30 -17.32
CA GLN A 174 -3.42 -5.96 -17.19
C GLN A 174 -3.10 -5.50 -15.76
N HIS A 175 -1.89 -5.83 -15.31
CA HIS A 175 -1.30 -5.28 -14.07
C HIS A 175 0.03 -4.64 -14.40
N LEU A 176 0.33 -3.51 -13.76
CA LEU A 176 1.50 -2.68 -14.08
C LEU A 176 2.85 -3.39 -13.90
N LEU A 177 2.97 -4.26 -12.89
CA LEU A 177 4.20 -4.97 -12.56
C LEU A 177 4.19 -6.42 -13.06
N ARG A 178 3.18 -6.80 -13.85
CA ARG A 178 3.16 -8.12 -14.46
C ARG A 178 4.10 -8.11 -15.65
N ALA A 179 5.06 -9.02 -15.61
CA ALA A 179 6.04 -9.24 -16.66
C ALA A 179 5.76 -10.60 -17.30
N LYS A 180 5.60 -10.64 -18.62
CA LYS A 180 5.43 -11.89 -19.38
C LYS A 180 6.55 -12.07 -20.37
N ASP A 181 7.03 -13.31 -20.53
CA ASP A 181 8.02 -13.65 -21.55
C ASP A 181 7.39 -13.74 -22.95
N GLY A 182 8.22 -13.94 -23.97
CA GLY A 182 7.76 -14.12 -25.36
C GLY A 182 6.91 -15.37 -25.62
N HIS A 183 6.68 -16.20 -24.60
CA HIS A 183 5.85 -17.40 -24.61
C HIS A 183 4.61 -17.28 -23.70
N ASP A 184 4.29 -16.07 -23.24
CA ASP A 184 3.17 -15.75 -22.34
C ASP A 184 3.30 -16.32 -20.91
N ASN A 185 4.48 -16.78 -20.50
CA ASN A 185 4.73 -17.19 -19.12
C ASN A 185 5.05 -15.97 -18.25
N ASP A 186 4.55 -15.97 -17.01
CA ASP A 186 4.84 -14.90 -16.06
C ASP A 186 6.29 -14.99 -15.55
N HIS A 187 7.04 -13.89 -15.66
CA HIS A 187 8.29 -13.72 -14.94
C HIS A 187 8.02 -13.63 -13.43
N VAL A 188 8.99 -14.09 -12.64
CA VAL A 188 8.88 -14.04 -11.18
C VAL A 188 9.11 -12.61 -10.69
N VAL A 189 8.05 -12.01 -10.13
CA VAL A 189 8.09 -10.72 -9.43
C VAL A 189 7.74 -10.94 -7.97
N ARG A 190 8.61 -10.51 -7.05
CA ARG A 190 8.40 -10.60 -5.60
C ARG A 190 8.25 -9.20 -5.02
N LEU A 191 7.27 -9.06 -4.13
CA LEU A 191 7.00 -7.82 -3.43
C LEU A 191 7.36 -7.97 -1.95
N PHE A 192 8.02 -6.96 -1.41
CA PHE A 192 8.09 -6.74 0.03
C PHE A 192 7.39 -5.44 0.37
N LEU A 193 6.40 -5.53 1.26
CA LEU A 193 5.52 -4.43 1.63
C LEU A 193 5.71 -4.12 3.11
N ARG A 194 5.85 -2.84 3.44
CA ARG A 194 5.87 -2.37 4.83
C ARG A 194 4.92 -1.20 4.96
N VAL A 195 3.89 -1.38 5.79
CA VAL A 195 3.00 -0.29 6.19
C VAL A 195 3.62 0.39 7.40
N GLU A 196 3.72 1.71 7.33
CA GLU A 196 4.21 2.55 8.41
C GLU A 196 3.26 3.73 8.59
N PHE A 197 3.18 4.25 9.81
CA PHE A 197 2.58 5.56 10.01
C PHE A 197 3.60 6.61 9.60
N GLN A 198 3.15 7.68 8.94
CA GLN A 198 3.98 8.87 8.71
C GLN A 198 4.26 9.53 10.05
N ASP A 199 5.26 8.99 10.72
CA ASP A 199 5.71 9.41 12.02
C ASP A 199 6.70 10.56 11.87
N GLY A 200 6.29 11.75 12.35
CA GLY A 200 7.14 12.93 12.38
C GLY A 200 8.23 12.89 13.46
N THR A 201 8.31 11.86 14.30
CA THR A 201 9.13 11.83 15.52
C THR A 201 10.61 11.58 15.28
N ARG A 202 11.03 11.08 14.12
CA ARG A 202 12.46 10.90 13.77
C ARG A 202 13.07 12.13 13.12
N LYS A 203 12.95 13.30 13.76
CA LYS A 203 13.41 14.57 13.18
C LYS A 203 14.40 15.33 14.04
N ALA A 204 15.27 16.06 13.36
CA ALA A 204 16.05 17.12 13.98
C ALA A 204 15.10 18.23 14.45
N PRO A 205 15.41 18.96 15.55
CA PRO A 205 14.59 20.03 16.10
C PRO A 205 14.24 21.18 15.14
N THR A 206 14.88 21.22 13.96
CA THR A 206 14.80 22.29 12.96
C THR A 206 13.81 22.02 11.82
N GLN A 207 13.09 20.89 11.84
CA GLN A 207 12.14 20.54 10.78
C GLN A 207 10.68 20.67 11.23
N ASP A 208 9.93 21.58 10.61
CA ASP A 208 8.50 21.87 10.88
C ASP A 208 7.49 20.85 10.29
N TYR A 209 7.97 19.80 9.63
CA TYR A 209 7.07 18.78 9.11
C TYR A 209 6.68 17.79 10.21
N HIS A 210 5.47 17.96 10.71
CA HIS A 210 4.73 16.96 11.47
C HIS A 210 4.26 15.91 10.45
N GLY A 211 4.79 14.68 10.55
CA GLY A 211 4.25 13.57 9.77
C GLY A 211 2.75 13.50 9.98
N SER A 212 2.00 13.23 8.91
CA SER A 212 0.54 13.30 8.93
C SER A 212 -0.10 12.28 9.89
N GLY A 213 0.68 11.38 10.49
CA GLY A 213 0.19 10.32 11.36
C GLY A 213 -0.56 9.23 10.60
N ARG A 214 -0.51 9.23 9.26
CA ARG A 214 -1.32 8.35 8.40
C ARG A 214 -0.54 7.12 7.95
N PRO A 215 -1.24 6.01 7.69
CA PRO A 215 -0.65 4.87 7.03
C PRO A 215 -0.10 5.28 5.65
N HIS A 216 1.12 4.88 5.38
CA HIS A 216 1.71 4.84 4.05
C HIS A 216 2.35 3.47 3.87
N ILE A 217 2.54 3.08 2.61
CA ILE A 217 3.13 1.80 2.26
C ILE A 217 4.44 2.03 1.52
N HIS A 218 5.50 1.42 2.02
CA HIS A 218 6.75 1.22 1.29
C HIS A 218 6.64 -0.07 0.47
N VAL A 219 7.04 0.03 -0.79
CA VAL A 219 6.98 -1.08 -1.73
C VAL A 219 8.39 -1.32 -2.26
N LEU A 220 8.90 -2.53 -2.07
CA LEU A 220 10.11 -3.01 -2.72
C LEU A 220 9.72 -4.09 -3.74
N VAL A 221 10.12 -3.89 -4.99
CA VAL A 221 9.89 -4.83 -6.08
C VAL A 221 11.21 -5.52 -6.43
N PHE A 222 11.22 -6.84 -6.31
CA PHE A 222 12.33 -7.70 -6.70
C PHE A 222 11.95 -8.41 -7.99
N ALA A 223 12.72 -8.16 -9.05
CA ALA A 223 12.50 -8.68 -10.39
C ALA A 223 13.87 -8.90 -11.05
N SER A 224 13.95 -9.82 -12.03
CA SER A 224 15.12 -9.90 -12.90
C SER A 224 15.15 -8.71 -13.88
N ASP A 225 16.29 -8.48 -14.52
CA ASP A 225 16.39 -7.45 -15.55
C ASP A 225 15.47 -7.77 -16.75
N ASP A 226 15.39 -9.04 -17.16
CA ASP A 226 14.42 -9.49 -18.19
C ASP A 226 12.98 -9.17 -17.79
N ALA A 227 12.64 -9.36 -16.51
CA ALA A 227 11.30 -9.07 -16.02
C ALA A 227 11.01 -7.56 -16.07
N LEU A 228 11.99 -6.70 -15.73
CA LEU A 228 11.84 -5.25 -15.85
C LEU A 228 11.62 -4.82 -17.30
N LEU A 229 12.37 -5.38 -18.25
CA LEU A 229 12.23 -5.08 -19.67
C LEU A 229 10.89 -5.56 -20.24
N ALA A 230 10.37 -6.67 -19.70
CA ALA A 230 9.05 -7.18 -20.07
C ALA A 230 7.89 -6.40 -19.41
N MET A 231 8.15 -5.62 -18.35
CA MET A 231 7.18 -4.66 -17.84
C MET A 231 7.14 -3.45 -18.78
N SER A 232 5.94 -2.97 -19.11
CA SER A 232 5.76 -1.75 -19.93
C SER A 232 6.00 -0.47 -19.13
N LEU A 233 7.11 -0.39 -18.39
CA LEU A 233 7.42 0.73 -17.49
C LEU A 233 7.68 2.03 -18.24
N ASP A 234 8.22 1.96 -19.45
CA ASP A 234 8.39 3.10 -20.37
C ASP A 234 7.06 3.78 -20.72
N LYS A 235 5.95 3.02 -20.70
CA LYS A 235 4.60 3.53 -20.94
C LYS A 235 3.87 3.89 -19.66
N ALA A 236 4.13 3.15 -18.58
CA ALA A 236 3.42 3.31 -17.32
C ALA A 236 3.94 4.47 -16.46
N LEU A 237 5.20 4.86 -16.61
CA LEU A 237 5.83 5.92 -15.85
C LEU A 237 5.91 7.22 -16.64
N SER A 238 5.76 8.34 -15.94
CA SER A 238 6.08 9.66 -16.46
C SER A 238 6.96 10.40 -15.46
N ALA A 239 7.90 11.19 -15.97
CA ALA A 239 8.66 12.18 -15.20
C ALA A 239 8.45 13.59 -15.75
N THR A 240 7.42 13.80 -16.58
CA THR A 240 7.02 15.13 -17.03
C THR A 240 5.71 15.53 -16.40
N MET A 241 5.54 16.83 -16.15
CA MET A 241 4.23 17.36 -15.84
C MET A 241 3.30 16.96 -16.98
N PRO A 242 2.09 16.44 -16.68
CA PRO A 242 1.05 16.35 -17.69
C PRO A 242 0.91 17.76 -18.25
N SER A 243 1.43 17.95 -19.47
CA SER A 243 1.02 19.08 -20.26
C SER A 243 -0.47 18.92 -20.41
N SER A 244 -1.18 20.02 -20.56
CA SER A 244 -2.57 20.01 -20.98
C SER A 244 -2.67 19.51 -22.44
N ARG A 245 -2.01 18.39 -22.77
CA ARG A 245 -1.92 17.79 -24.09
C ARG A 245 -3.25 17.19 -24.52
N ALA A 246 -4.18 17.00 -23.59
CA ALA A 246 -5.61 16.87 -23.90
C ALA A 246 -6.28 18.22 -24.20
N SER A 247 -5.78 19.34 -23.66
CA SER A 247 -6.33 20.68 -23.88
C SER A 247 -5.86 21.36 -25.16
N ALA A 248 -4.76 20.98 -25.82
CA ALA A 248 -4.47 21.57 -27.14
C ALA A 248 -5.46 21.11 -28.23
N GLU A 249 -6.04 19.91 -28.10
CA GLU A 249 -7.13 19.43 -28.95
C GLU A 249 -8.53 19.64 -28.31
N ALA A 250 -8.63 19.86 -26.99
CA ALA A 250 -9.88 20.17 -26.30
C ALA A 250 -10.12 21.67 -26.03
N GLU A 251 -9.15 22.57 -26.18
CA GLU A 251 -9.34 24.02 -25.98
C GLU A 251 -10.17 24.67 -27.09
N GLU A 252 -10.30 24.04 -28.26
CA GLU A 252 -11.28 24.45 -29.26
C GLU A 252 -12.70 23.91 -28.97
N ALA A 253 -12.85 22.99 -28.01
CA ALA A 253 -14.13 22.38 -27.66
C ALA A 253 -14.47 22.55 -26.17
N GLN A 254 -15.18 23.65 -25.88
CA GLN A 254 -15.99 23.90 -24.68
C GLN A 254 -15.31 24.67 -23.53
N GLN A 255 -15.66 25.96 -23.48
CA GLN A 255 -15.79 26.72 -22.23
C GLN A 255 -16.63 25.91 -21.24
N GLY A 256 -15.98 25.27 -20.26
CA GLY A 256 -16.60 24.37 -19.30
C GLY A 256 -15.91 23.01 -19.12
N ALA A 257 -14.80 22.75 -19.84
CA ALA A 257 -14.02 21.53 -19.63
C ALA A 257 -13.52 21.43 -18.16
N PRO A 258 -13.66 20.27 -17.50
CA PRO A 258 -13.16 20.07 -16.15
C PRO A 258 -11.65 20.29 -16.12
N ALA A 259 -11.14 20.85 -15.01
CA ALA A 259 -9.71 20.97 -14.78
C ALA A 259 -9.02 19.62 -15.02
N ASP A 260 -7.80 19.65 -15.58
CA ASP A 260 -7.00 18.44 -15.80
C ASP A 260 -6.64 17.81 -14.44
N VAL A 261 -7.49 16.86 -14.01
CA VAL A 261 -7.41 16.20 -12.70
C VAL A 261 -6.05 15.54 -12.51
N LEU A 262 -5.46 14.98 -13.58
CA LEU A 262 -4.15 14.35 -13.54
C LEU A 262 -3.05 15.40 -13.27
N ALA A 263 -3.07 16.54 -13.97
CA ALA A 263 -2.11 17.62 -13.74
C ALA A 263 -2.20 18.17 -12.31
N GLU A 264 -3.41 18.32 -11.76
CA GLU A 264 -3.62 18.77 -10.38
C GLU A 264 -3.15 17.72 -9.36
N ALA A 265 -3.47 16.45 -9.57
CA ALA A 265 -3.04 15.36 -8.71
C ALA A 265 -1.51 15.25 -8.68
N VAL A 266 -0.84 15.37 -9.84
CA VAL A 266 0.63 15.35 -9.94
C VAL A 266 1.24 16.56 -9.22
N ARG A 267 0.73 17.78 -9.44
CA ARG A 267 1.19 18.99 -8.72
C ARG A 267 1.02 18.86 -7.21
N GLY A 268 -0.10 18.30 -6.76
CA GLY A 268 -0.43 18.16 -5.35
C GLY A 268 0.40 17.10 -4.61
N SER A 269 1.02 16.14 -5.33
CA SER A 269 1.61 14.94 -4.70
C SER A 269 3.06 14.63 -5.08
N GLN A 270 3.50 14.93 -6.31
CA GLN A 270 4.78 14.45 -6.83
C GLN A 270 5.93 15.44 -6.72
N LEU A 271 5.62 16.75 -6.64
CA LEU A 271 6.62 17.81 -6.51
C LEU A 271 7.36 17.71 -5.17
N ASP A 272 8.69 17.70 -5.21
CA ASP A 272 9.53 17.84 -4.02
C ASP A 272 9.44 19.26 -3.46
N ARG A 273 9.20 19.38 -2.16
CA ARG A 273 9.11 20.69 -1.49
C ARG A 273 10.39 21.52 -1.58
N GLY A 274 11.54 20.88 -1.76
CA GLY A 274 12.83 21.54 -1.92
C GLY A 274 13.22 21.82 -3.37
N GLY A 275 12.33 21.56 -4.34
CA GLY A 275 12.64 21.70 -5.77
C GLY A 275 13.67 20.67 -6.26
N ARG A 276 13.85 19.55 -5.55
CA ARG A 276 14.84 18.52 -5.90
C ARG A 276 14.14 17.29 -6.45
N SER A 277 14.03 17.23 -7.77
CA SER A 277 13.52 16.04 -8.49
C SER A 277 14.37 14.80 -8.18
N GLY A 278 15.70 14.95 -8.16
CA GLY A 278 16.64 13.84 -8.04
C GLY A 278 16.83 13.04 -9.33
N TRP A 279 16.11 13.38 -10.41
CA TRP A 279 16.23 12.75 -11.72
C TRP A 279 17.04 13.59 -12.72
N PRO A 280 17.78 12.93 -13.63
CA PRO A 280 18.51 13.61 -14.69
C PRO A 280 17.54 14.18 -15.74
N VAL A 281 17.98 15.24 -16.42
CA VAL A 281 17.25 15.80 -17.56
C VAL A 281 17.44 14.89 -18.76
N GLN A 282 16.35 14.64 -19.48
CA GLN A 282 16.31 13.81 -20.66
C GLN A 282 15.22 14.38 -21.57
N LEU A 283 15.57 14.73 -22.81
CA LEU A 283 14.65 15.40 -23.75
C LEU A 283 14.02 14.44 -24.78
N GLU A 284 14.47 13.20 -24.79
CA GLU A 284 13.91 12.14 -25.63
C GLU A 284 12.74 11.47 -24.94
N ASP A 285 11.85 10.86 -25.72
CA ASP A 285 10.77 10.03 -25.20
C ASP A 285 11.30 8.88 -24.33
N ASN A 286 10.44 8.40 -23.43
CA ASN A 286 10.75 7.30 -22.52
C ASN A 286 11.29 6.09 -23.29
N HIS A 287 12.43 5.55 -22.87
CA HIS A 287 13.03 4.38 -23.50
C HIS A 287 13.98 3.64 -22.55
N TRP A 288 14.32 2.41 -22.90
CA TRP A 288 15.39 1.65 -22.25
C TRP A 288 16.70 1.89 -22.98
N ASP A 289 17.76 2.27 -22.25
CA ASP A 289 19.10 2.42 -22.81
C ASP A 289 19.79 1.07 -23.06
N GLU A 290 20.96 1.09 -23.71
CA GLU A 290 21.73 -0.12 -24.03
C GLU A 290 22.19 -0.89 -22.78
N GLU A 291 22.26 -0.21 -21.63
CA GLU A 291 22.57 -0.83 -20.34
C GLU A 291 21.33 -1.33 -19.59
N GLY A 292 20.15 -1.30 -20.21
CA GLY A 292 18.89 -1.77 -19.62
C GLY A 292 18.36 -0.86 -18.51
N ARG A 293 18.69 0.43 -18.54
CA ARG A 293 18.16 1.44 -17.60
C ARG A 293 17.03 2.21 -18.26
N LEU A 294 15.96 2.41 -17.52
CA LEU A 294 14.84 3.22 -17.97
C LEU A 294 15.22 4.70 -17.93
N ARG A 295 15.14 5.35 -19.10
CA ARG A 295 15.26 6.78 -19.28
C ARG A 295 13.85 7.34 -19.45
N LEU A 296 13.53 8.34 -18.64
CA LEU A 296 12.23 9.01 -18.67
C LEU A 296 12.43 10.42 -19.21
N LEU A 297 11.55 10.86 -20.10
CA LEU A 297 11.45 12.25 -20.50
C LEU A 297 11.30 13.11 -19.23
N HIS A 298 12.20 14.05 -19.03
CA HIS A 298 12.25 14.92 -17.87
C HIS A 298 12.89 16.24 -18.29
N THR A 299 12.10 17.30 -18.40
CA THR A 299 12.58 18.59 -18.90
C THR A 299 13.34 19.35 -17.80
N GLU A 300 14.05 20.42 -18.18
CA GLU A 300 14.64 21.34 -17.20
C GLU A 300 13.57 21.95 -16.30
N GLU A 301 12.40 22.29 -16.84
CA GLU A 301 11.27 22.85 -16.08
C GLU A 301 10.76 21.84 -15.03
N ASP A 302 10.58 20.57 -15.42
CA ASP A 302 10.15 19.52 -14.50
C ASP A 302 11.16 19.31 -13.37
N LYS A 303 12.45 19.38 -13.71
CA LYS A 303 13.53 19.25 -12.74
C LYS A 303 13.58 20.42 -11.76
N GLU A 304 13.46 21.65 -12.25
CA GLU A 304 13.41 22.87 -11.45
C GLU A 304 12.16 22.90 -10.54
N ALA A 305 11.03 22.40 -11.04
CA ALA A 305 9.82 22.22 -10.25
C ALA A 305 9.94 21.13 -9.17
N GLY A 306 11.01 20.32 -9.21
CA GLY A 306 11.23 19.22 -8.29
C GLY A 306 10.33 18.01 -8.57
N LEU A 307 9.84 17.83 -9.80
CA LEU A 307 8.95 16.74 -10.14
C LEU A 307 9.66 15.39 -10.06
N ARG A 308 9.08 14.47 -9.30
CA ARG A 308 9.54 13.07 -9.22
C ARG A 308 8.72 12.20 -10.16
N PRO A 309 9.27 11.10 -10.70
CA PRO A 309 8.50 10.21 -11.54
C PRO A 309 7.36 9.56 -10.80
N TYR A 310 6.29 9.30 -11.54
CA TYR A 310 5.05 8.72 -11.03
C TYR A 310 4.47 7.74 -12.05
N PHE A 311 3.68 6.79 -11.56
CA PHE A 311 2.87 5.92 -12.42
C PHE A 311 1.62 6.67 -12.84
N VAL A 312 1.40 6.80 -14.14
CA VAL A 312 0.24 7.52 -14.69
C VAL A 312 -1.05 6.86 -14.23
N ASP A 313 -1.18 5.54 -14.41
CA ASP A 313 -2.39 4.79 -14.04
C ASP A 313 -2.70 4.86 -12.53
N ILE A 314 -1.68 5.00 -11.67
CA ILE A 314 -1.92 5.18 -10.22
C ILE A 314 -2.50 6.58 -9.97
N MET A 315 -1.98 7.60 -10.64
CA MET A 315 -2.45 8.97 -10.49
C MET A 315 -3.84 9.18 -11.08
N GLU A 316 -4.19 8.47 -12.16
CA GLU A 316 -5.53 8.51 -12.77
C GLU A 316 -6.59 7.73 -11.98
N ALA A 317 -6.18 6.68 -11.25
CA ALA A 317 -7.08 5.85 -10.45
C ALA A 317 -7.42 6.44 -9.06
N LEU A 318 -6.75 7.52 -8.65
CA LEU A 318 -6.93 8.20 -7.36
C LEU A 318 -7.78 9.46 -7.54
#